data_AF-A0A0B8P595-F1
#
_entry.id   AF-A0A0B8P595-F1
#
_cell.length_a   1.000
_cell.length_b   1.000
_cell.length_c   1.000
_cell.angle_alpha   90.00
_cell.angle_beta   90.00
_cell.angle_gamma   90.00
#
_symmetry.space_group_name_H-M   'P 1'
#
loop_
_entity.id
_entity.type
_entity.pdbx_description
1 polymer ?
#
loop_
_entity_poly.entity_id
_entity_poly.type
_entity_poly.pdbx_seq_one_letter_code
_entity_poly.pdbx_strand_id
1 'polypeptide(L)' 'MDVQFTGQSARVGAAKELAKQGYHISDITDFGRWVSPAMPAQYLGKQVLADQERLKFKVIKPWD' A
#
# COMPACT_ATOMS: atom_id res chain seq x y z
N MET A 1 11.46 -15.89 -18.95
CA MET A 1 10.92 -14.62 -18.40
C MET A 1 11.89 -14.19 -17.32
N ASP A 2 12.52 -13.04 -17.50
CA ASP A 2 13.49 -12.52 -16.53
C ASP A 2 12.72 -11.70 -15.47
N VAL A 3 12.76 -12.14 -14.21
CA VAL A 3 12.04 -11.48 -13.11
C VAL A 3 12.94 -10.37 -12.58
N GLN A 4 12.62 -9.14 -12.96
CA GLN A 4 13.36 -7.96 -12.55
C GLN A 4 12.87 -7.48 -11.18
N PHE A 5 13.67 -7.75 -10.14
CA PHE A 5 13.43 -7.22 -8.81
C PHE A 5 13.92 -5.77 -8.71
N THR A 6 13.15 -4.93 -8.03
CA THR A 6 13.51 -3.55 -7.70
C THR A 6 13.53 -3.37 -6.19
N GLY A 7 14.04 -2.24 -5.70
CA GLY A 7 14.02 -1.94 -4.26
C GLY A 7 12.62 -1.98 -3.63
N GLN A 8 11.56 -1.77 -4.40
CA GLN A 8 10.18 -1.89 -3.90
C GLN A 8 9.68 -3.35 -3.81
N SER A 9 10.30 -4.29 -4.52
CA SER A 9 9.87 -5.69 -4.54
C SER A 9 9.90 -6.32 -3.14
N ALA A 10 10.90 -5.99 -2.32
CA ALA A 10 10.99 -6.44 -0.93
C ALA A 10 9.81 -5.93 -0.09
N ARG A 11 9.41 -4.67 -0.28
CA ARG A 11 8.25 -4.07 0.41
C ARG A 11 6.93 -4.74 0.02
N VAL A 12 6.76 -5.06 -1.26
CA VAL A 12 5.59 -5.80 -1.75
C VAL A 12 5.54 -7.20 -1.15
N GLY A 13 6.68 -7.91 -1.13
CA GLY A 13 6.79 -9.24 -0.52
C GLY A 13 6.46 -9.23 0.96
N ALA A 14 7.05 -8.31 1.72
CA ALA A 14 6.80 -8.17 3.16
C ALA A 14 5.33 -7.85 3.47
N ALA A 15 4.69 -6.94 2.71
CA ALA A 15 3.27 -6.64 2.88
C ALA A 15 2.39 -7.88 2.72
N LYS A 16 2.66 -8.68 1.67
CA LYS A 16 1.92 -9.92 1.38
C LYS A 16 2.13 -10.97 2.45
N GLU A 17 3.36 -11.12 2.93
CA GLU A 17 3.70 -12.10 3.96
C GLU A 17 3.05 -11.74 5.31
N LEU A 18 3.09 -10.47 5.72
CA LEU A 18 2.42 -10.01 6.94
C LEU A 18 0.89 -10.18 6.84
N ALA A 19 0.29 -9.89 5.68
CA ALA A 19 -1.14 -10.13 5.49
C ALA A 19 -1.49 -11.63 5.55
N LYS A 20 -0.61 -12.50 5.02
CA LYS A 20 -0.77 -13.96 5.11
C LYS A 20 -0.67 -14.47 6.54
N GLN A 21 0.14 -13.83 7.37
CA GLN A 21 0.24 -14.09 8.81
C GLN A 21 -0.97 -13.57 9.60
N GLY A 22 -1.90 -12.86 8.95
CA GLY A 22 -3.14 -12.37 9.57
C GLY A 22 -3.03 -10.97 10.17
N TYR A 23 -1.92 -10.25 9.97
CA TYR A 23 -1.80 -8.87 10.44
C TYR A 23 -2.83 -7.96 9.78
N HIS A 24 -3.34 -7.01 10.55
CA HIS A 24 -4.28 -6.02 10.02
C HIS A 24 -3.54 -5.01 9.13
N ILE A 25 -4.28 -4.38 8.22
CA ILE A 25 -3.66 -3.46 7.26
C ILE A 25 -3.09 -2.21 7.92
N SER A 26 -3.62 -1.79 9.08
CA SER A 26 -3.04 -0.74 9.92
C SER A 26 -1.62 -1.10 10.36
N ASP A 27 -1.44 -2.30 10.91
CA ASP A 27 -0.17 -2.74 11.45
C ASP A 27 0.86 -2.88 10.32
N ILE A 28 0.43 -3.42 9.17
CA ILE A 28 1.26 -3.49 7.96
C ILE A 28 1.66 -2.07 7.51
N THR A 29 0.72 -1.11 7.55
CA THR A 29 0.98 0.31 7.23
C THR A 29 2.10 0.86 8.10
N ASP A 30 2.01 0.64 9.41
CA ASP A 30 2.98 1.09 10.41
C ASP A 30 4.35 0.41 10.26
N PHE A 31 4.38 -0.92 10.08
CA PHE A 31 5.62 -1.67 9.86
C PHE A 31 6.36 -1.21 8.61
N GLY A 32 5.64 -0.97 7.51
CA GLY A 32 6.21 -0.47 6.27
C GLY A 32 6.52 1.02 6.28
N ARG A 33 6.15 1.74 7.35
CA ARG A 33 6.22 3.21 7.48
C ARG A 33 5.57 3.92 6.31
N TRP A 34 4.43 3.40 5.85
CA TRP A 34 3.65 4.02 4.81
C TRP A 34 2.82 5.17 5.40
N VAL A 35 2.67 6.25 4.63
CA VAL A 35 1.88 7.42 5.05
C VAL A 35 0.39 7.08 5.19
N SER A 36 -0.08 6.07 4.45
CA SER A 36 -1.48 5.64 4.49
C SER A 36 -1.61 4.17 4.05
N PRO A 37 -2.76 3.52 4.36
CA PRO A 37 -3.00 2.15 3.96
C PRO A 37 -3.19 1.98 2.44
N ALA A 38 -3.16 3.07 1.65
CA ALA A 38 -3.33 3.02 0.20
C ALA A 38 -2.33 2.09 -0.51
N MET A 39 -1.05 2.20 -0.17
CA MET A 39 0.02 1.41 -0.78
C MET A 39 -0.02 -0.07 -0.39
N PRO A 40 -0.08 -0.44 0.91
CA PRO A 40 -0.22 -1.84 1.27
C PRO A 40 -1.54 -2.43 0.76
N ALA A 41 -2.65 -1.68 0.73
CA ALA A 41 -3.91 -2.15 0.15
C ALA A 41 -3.75 -2.51 -1.32
N GLN A 42 -3.05 -1.68 -2.10
CA GLN A 42 -2.76 -1.94 -3.50
C GLN A 42 -1.93 -3.22 -3.69
N TYR A 43 -0.88 -3.41 -2.89
CA TYR A 43 -0.04 -4.61 -2.97
C TYR A 43 -0.76 -5.90 -2.58
N LEU A 44 -1.76 -5.79 -1.70
CA LEU A 44 -2.64 -6.88 -1.27
C LEU A 44 -3.83 -7.11 -2.21
N GLY A 45 -3.97 -6.32 -3.28
CA GLY A 45 -5.09 -6.44 -4.22
C GLY A 45 -6.41 -5.84 -3.73
N LYS A 46 -6.41 -5.12 -2.61
CA LYS A 46 -7.58 -4.42 -2.05
C LYS A 46 -7.79 -3.07 -2.73
N GLN A 47 -8.11 -3.09 -4.03
CA GLN A 47 -8.15 -1.89 -4.87
C GLN A 47 -9.16 -0.84 -4.39
N VAL A 48 -10.36 -1.26 -3.98
CA VAL A 48 -11.38 -0.34 -3.46
C VAL A 48 -10.88 0.45 -2.25
N LEU A 49 -10.22 -0.23 -1.31
CA LEU A 49 -9.63 0.41 -0.13
C LEU A 49 -8.48 1.33 -0.53
N ALA A 50 -7.63 0.90 -1.46
CA ALA A 50 -6.52 1.71 -1.95
C ALA A 50 -7.02 3.03 -2.57
N ASP A 51 -8.07 2.97 -3.38
CA ASP A 51 -8.63 4.15 -4.04
C ASP A 51 -9.36 5.07 -3.06
N GLN A 52 -10.12 4.52 -2.10
CA GLN A 52 -10.73 5.31 -1.02
C GLN A 52 -9.69 6.08 -0.22
N GLU A 53 -8.57 5.44 0.15
CA GLU A 53 -7.49 6.10 0.88
C GLU A 53 -6.79 7.15 0.04
N ARG A 54 -6.56 6.89 -1.26
CA ARG A 54 -5.96 7.89 -2.18
C ARG A 54 -6.82 9.14 -2.33
N LEU A 55 -8.15 8.99 -2.34
CA LEU A 55 -9.07 10.14 -2.43
C LEU A 55 -8.88 11.13 -1.27
N LYS A 56 -8.53 10.66 -0.07
CA LYS A 56 -8.26 11.53 1.09
C LYS A 56 -7.06 12.46 0.88
N PHE A 57 -6.11 12.06 0.03
CA PHE A 57 -4.91 12.84 -0.28
C PHE A 57 -5.05 13.67 -1.57
N LYS A 58 -6.15 13.52 -2.32
CA LYS A 58 -6.44 14.42 -3.43
C LYS A 58 -6.88 15.77 -2.87
N VAL A 59 -5.92 16.66 -2.67
CA VAL A 59 -6.21 18.08 -2.48
C VAL A 59 -6.74 18.61 -3.79
N ILE A 60 -8.02 18.98 -3.83
CA ILE A 60 -8.57 19.80 -4.90
C ILE A 60 -7.89 21.16 -4.74
N LYS A 61 -6.87 21.45 -5.55
CA LYS A 61 -6.33 22.81 -5.60
C LYS A 61 -7.44 23.71 -6.14
N PRO A 62 -7.90 24.72 -5.38
CA PRO A 62 -8.73 25.76 -5.95
C PRO A 62 -7.91 26.45 -7.06
N TRP A 63 -8.59 26.77 -8.16
CA TRP A 63 -8.04 27.62 -9.20
C TRP A 63 -8.03 29.05 -8.64
N ASP A 64 -6.86 29.53 -8.26
CA ASP A 64 -6.50 30.96 -8.17
C ASP A 64 -5.50 31.26 -9.29
#